data_AF-A0A7D4BG58-F1
#
_entry.id   AF-A0A7D4BG58-F1
#
_cell.length_a   1.000
_cell.length_b   1.000
_cell.length_c   1.000
_cell.angle_alpha   90.00
_cell.angle_beta   90.00
_cell.angle_gamma   90.00
#
_symmetry.space_group_name_H-M   'P 1'
#
loop_
_entity.id
_entity.type
_entity.pdbx_description
1 polymer ?
#
loop_
_entity_poly.entity_id
_entity_poly.type
_entity_poly.pdbx_seq_one_letter_code
_entity_poly.pdbx_strand_id
1 'polypeptide(L)'
;MSALRKLALLSGSILLAGCNMVVSDEPWLTRGPDTPVMKPGIWVSEGKPDCEYDLATPVESWPECADPAIIRADGAFLTLNKETAKWRVNEVILGTDDPIVAQVALPEQITTTEADAPKYIYLAMRPTGQNAGGEITAIETWMMQCGPIDRVKVNSGDQNAMVTKEPFDGLTVVGSNCHADSIAALTNAASQSEALADSKGAARWVKEAGAVEVE
;
A
#
# COMPACT_ATOMS: atom_id res chain seq x y z
N MET A 1 -12.79 -48.43 -20.61
CA MET A 1 -13.34 -47.05 -20.73
C MET A 1 -14.12 -46.75 -19.47
N SER A 2 -13.52 -46.00 -18.54
CA SER A 2 -14.25 -45.33 -17.46
C SER A 2 -13.64 -43.94 -17.34
N ALA A 3 -14.24 -43.02 -18.09
CA ALA A 3 -13.94 -41.59 -18.05
C ALA A 3 -15.01 -40.89 -17.21
N LEU A 4 -14.64 -39.76 -16.63
CA LEU A 4 -15.47 -38.77 -15.91
C LEU A 4 -15.91 -39.12 -14.48
N ARG A 5 -15.24 -38.48 -13.51
CA ARG A 5 -15.78 -37.31 -12.79
C ARG A 5 -14.80 -36.88 -11.69
N LYS A 6 -13.90 -35.97 -12.03
CA LYS A 6 -13.24 -35.11 -11.03
C LYS A 6 -13.72 -33.69 -11.32
N LEU A 7 -14.85 -33.32 -10.72
CA LEU A 7 -15.24 -31.92 -10.63
C LEU A 7 -14.30 -31.28 -9.62
N ALA A 8 -13.38 -30.46 -10.10
CA ALA A 8 -12.53 -29.63 -9.27
C ALA A 8 -13.41 -28.54 -8.63
N LEU A 9 -13.60 -28.63 -7.31
CA LEU A 9 -13.94 -27.46 -6.50
C LEU A 9 -12.66 -26.60 -6.40
N LEU A 10 -12.48 -25.68 -7.33
CA LEU A 10 -11.69 -24.46 -7.11
C LEU A 10 -12.68 -23.30 -7.12
N SER A 11 -13.25 -22.98 -5.96
CA SER A 11 -14.07 -21.79 -5.77
C SER A 11 -13.87 -21.34 -4.34
N GLY A 12 -13.27 -20.16 -4.18
CA GLY A 12 -13.17 -19.46 -2.89
C GLY A 12 -11.74 -19.16 -2.43
N SER A 13 -11.01 -18.30 -3.14
CA SER A 13 -9.80 -17.67 -2.57
C SER A 13 -9.63 -16.21 -2.98
N ILE A 14 -10.70 -15.53 -3.41
CA ILE A 14 -10.62 -14.12 -3.83
C ILE A 14 -11.45 -13.27 -2.87
N LEU A 15 -10.97 -13.08 -1.63
CA LEU A 15 -11.45 -12.04 -0.70
C LEU A 15 -10.30 -11.63 0.26
N LEU A 16 -9.10 -11.39 -0.27
CA LEU A 16 -8.05 -10.67 0.45
C LEU A 16 -8.22 -9.14 0.29
N ALA A 17 -9.46 -8.67 0.26
CA ALA A 17 -9.72 -7.27 0.56
C ALA A 17 -9.40 -7.12 2.05
N GLY A 18 -8.30 -6.45 2.38
CA GLY A 18 -7.89 -6.25 3.78
C GLY A 18 -9.06 -5.64 4.54
N CYS A 19 -9.61 -6.38 5.52
CA CYS A 19 -10.57 -5.82 6.44
C CYS A 19 -9.84 -4.85 7.40
N ASN A 20 -10.61 -4.00 8.07
CA ASN A 20 -10.14 -3.05 9.05
C ASN A 20 -9.21 -1.95 8.48
N MET A 21 -9.33 -1.59 7.19
CA MET A 21 -8.54 -0.52 6.58
C MET A 21 -9.29 0.80 6.52
N VAL A 22 -8.54 1.91 6.60
CA VAL A 22 -9.06 3.24 6.28
C VAL A 22 -9.12 3.43 4.77
N VAL A 23 -10.29 3.80 4.25
CA VAL A 23 -10.57 3.94 2.82
C VAL A 23 -11.46 5.15 2.51
N SER A 24 -11.56 5.55 1.24
CA SER A 24 -12.53 6.55 0.80
C SER A 24 -12.90 6.44 -0.68
N ASP A 25 -14.01 7.07 -1.05
CA ASP A 25 -14.48 7.17 -2.44
C ASP A 25 -13.96 8.43 -3.14
N GLU A 26 -13.60 9.44 -2.36
CA GLU A 26 -13.07 10.73 -2.81
C GLU A 26 -11.67 10.96 -2.22
N PRO A 27 -10.78 11.67 -2.94
CA PRO A 27 -9.46 11.99 -2.44
C PRO A 27 -9.54 13.02 -1.31
N TRP A 28 -8.84 12.78 -0.21
CA TRP A 28 -8.69 13.73 0.91
C TRP A 28 -7.45 14.61 0.77
N LEU A 29 -6.41 14.11 0.10
CA LEU A 29 -5.13 14.79 -0.04
C LEU A 29 -4.98 15.44 -1.41
N THR A 30 -4.26 16.56 -1.45
CA THR A 30 -3.84 17.24 -2.67
C THR A 30 -2.36 17.60 -2.58
N ARG A 31 -1.68 17.65 -3.74
CA ARG A 31 -0.26 18.03 -3.80
C ARG A 31 -0.12 19.54 -3.60
N GLY A 32 0.71 19.93 -2.65
CA GLY A 32 1.05 21.33 -2.35
C GLY A 32 2.56 21.59 -2.42
N PRO A 33 2.98 22.86 -2.25
CA PRO A 33 4.41 23.23 -2.24
C PRO A 33 5.18 22.59 -1.09
N ASP A 34 4.51 22.26 0.01
CA ASP A 34 5.11 21.64 1.20
C ASP A 34 5.02 20.11 1.19
N THR A 35 4.46 19.50 0.13
CA THR A 35 4.37 18.05 0.01
C THR A 35 5.79 17.45 0.00
N PRO A 36 6.10 16.48 0.89
CA PRO A 36 7.38 15.81 0.91
C PRO A 36 7.71 15.18 -0.43
N VAL A 37 8.98 15.27 -0.84
CA VAL A 37 9.46 14.73 -2.11
C VAL A 37 10.25 13.46 -1.85
N MET A 38 9.85 12.37 -2.50
CA MET A 38 10.65 11.16 -2.55
C MET A 38 11.69 11.25 -3.66
N LYS A 39 12.92 10.80 -3.39
CA LYS A 39 13.99 10.85 -4.37
C LYS A 39 13.59 10.04 -5.63
N PRO A 40 13.62 10.65 -6.82
CA PRO A 40 13.35 9.93 -8.05
C PRO A 40 14.34 8.79 -8.27
N GLY A 41 13.87 7.68 -8.83
CA GLY A 41 14.67 6.52 -9.16
C GLY A 41 14.04 5.22 -8.75
N ILE A 42 14.86 4.17 -8.67
CA ILE A 42 14.43 2.82 -8.31
C ILE A 42 14.46 2.67 -6.79
N TRP A 43 13.35 2.17 -6.27
CA TRP A 43 13.12 1.84 -4.88
C TRP A 43 12.92 0.33 -4.75
N VAL A 44 13.34 -0.23 -3.63
CA VAL A 44 13.19 -1.66 -3.32
C VAL A 44 12.60 -1.82 -1.94
N SER A 45 11.74 -2.83 -1.79
CA SER A 45 11.24 -3.27 -0.50
C SER A 45 12.33 -4.02 0.26
N GLU A 46 12.47 -3.75 1.56
CA GLU A 46 13.45 -4.40 2.44
C GLU A 46 12.82 -5.51 3.30
N GLY A 47 11.59 -5.93 2.99
CA GLY A 47 10.85 -6.92 3.78
C GLY A 47 11.42 -8.35 3.75
N LYS A 48 12.44 -8.63 2.94
CA LYS A 48 13.05 -9.97 2.78
C LYS A 48 14.57 -9.88 2.95
N PRO A 49 15.13 -10.29 4.11
CA PRO A 49 16.55 -10.06 4.43
C PRO A 49 17.51 -10.79 3.49
N ASP A 50 17.09 -11.93 2.92
CA ASP A 50 17.92 -12.77 2.04
C ASP A 50 17.67 -12.50 0.55
N CYS A 51 17.06 -11.36 0.20
CA CYS A 51 16.82 -11.02 -1.20
C CYS A 51 18.07 -10.41 -1.85
N GLU A 52 18.76 -11.22 -2.66
CA GLU A 52 19.92 -10.77 -3.43
C GLU A 52 19.53 -10.39 -4.87
N TYR A 53 20.01 -9.25 -5.34
CA TYR A 53 19.82 -8.78 -6.71
C TYR A 53 21.01 -7.91 -7.15
N ASP A 54 21.30 -7.93 -8.45
CA ASP A 54 22.42 -7.17 -9.02
C ASP A 54 21.94 -5.81 -9.56
N LEU A 55 22.39 -4.73 -8.92
CA LEU A 55 22.09 -3.36 -9.33
C LEU A 55 22.61 -3.01 -10.74
N ALA A 56 23.54 -3.78 -11.31
CA ALA A 56 23.99 -3.60 -12.69
C ALA A 56 23.02 -4.19 -13.73
N THR A 57 22.13 -5.11 -13.31
CA THR A 57 21.15 -5.71 -14.22
C THR A 57 19.87 -4.87 -14.36
N PRO A 58 19.12 -5.04 -15.47
CA PRO A 58 17.79 -4.44 -15.63
C PRO A 58 16.83 -4.89 -14.52
N VAL A 59 15.98 -3.97 -14.04
CA VAL A 59 15.06 -4.19 -12.91
C VAL A 59 14.04 -5.30 -13.20
N GLU A 60 13.67 -5.43 -14.46
CA GLU A 60 12.77 -6.47 -14.97
C GLU A 60 13.34 -7.87 -14.69
N SER A 61 14.67 -8.00 -14.72
CA SER A 61 15.39 -9.26 -14.48
C SER A 61 15.66 -9.54 -13.00
N TRP A 62 15.34 -8.62 -12.09
CA TRP A 62 15.51 -8.85 -10.66
C TRP A 62 14.52 -9.90 -10.14
N PRO A 63 14.90 -10.69 -9.11
CA PRO A 63 13.99 -11.65 -8.50
C PRO A 63 12.75 -10.97 -7.91
N GLU A 64 11.65 -11.72 -7.80
CA GLU A 64 10.39 -11.22 -7.24
C GLU A 64 10.54 -10.71 -5.81
N CYS A 65 11.48 -11.24 -5.04
CA CYS A 65 11.71 -10.79 -3.67
C CYS A 65 12.15 -9.32 -3.58
N ALA A 66 12.73 -8.75 -4.64
CA ALA A 66 13.26 -7.39 -4.63
C ALA A 66 12.15 -6.33 -4.70
N ASP A 67 10.97 -6.73 -5.19
CA ASP A 67 9.74 -5.94 -5.27
C ASP A 67 9.99 -4.46 -5.65
N PRO A 68 10.52 -4.21 -6.87
CA PRO A 68 10.99 -2.89 -7.23
C PRO A 68 9.83 -1.96 -7.59
N ALA A 69 9.98 -0.70 -7.18
CA ALA A 69 9.17 0.42 -7.64
C ALA A 69 10.05 1.48 -8.28
N ILE A 70 9.45 2.33 -9.12
CA ILE A 70 10.10 3.53 -9.64
C ILE A 70 9.32 4.75 -9.18
N ILE A 71 10.02 5.73 -8.62
CA ILE A 71 9.46 7.05 -8.35
C ILE A 71 10.00 7.99 -9.41
N ARG A 72 9.11 8.64 -10.16
CA ARG A 72 9.48 9.62 -11.17
C ARG A 72 9.69 11.00 -10.55
N ALA A 73 10.35 11.89 -11.29
CA ALA A 73 10.57 13.29 -10.88
C ALA A 73 9.26 14.10 -10.73
N ASP A 74 8.18 13.68 -11.38
CA ASP A 74 6.83 14.24 -11.21
C ASP A 74 6.06 13.63 -10.02
N GLY A 75 6.71 12.76 -9.24
CA GLY A 75 6.14 12.07 -8.08
C GLY A 75 5.24 10.89 -8.42
N ALA A 76 5.17 10.45 -9.69
CA ALA A 76 4.41 9.25 -10.05
C ALA A 76 5.11 7.98 -9.55
N PHE A 77 4.33 7.05 -8.99
CA PHE A 77 4.82 5.75 -8.51
C PHE A 77 4.53 4.68 -9.54
N LEU A 78 5.57 4.00 -9.99
CA LEU A 78 5.47 2.93 -10.97
C LEU A 78 5.74 1.61 -10.28
N THR A 79 4.85 0.64 -10.44
CA THR A 79 5.04 -0.74 -9.97
C THR A 79 5.14 -1.68 -11.17
N LEU A 80 6.00 -2.68 -11.05
CA LEU A 80 6.23 -3.64 -12.12
C LEU A 80 5.27 -4.83 -12.00
N ASN A 81 4.43 -5.04 -13.00
CA ASN A 81 3.74 -6.32 -13.15
C ASN A 81 4.74 -7.33 -13.73
N LYS A 82 5.23 -8.25 -12.87
CA LYS A 82 6.25 -9.25 -13.25
C LYS A 82 5.77 -10.27 -14.29
N GLU A 83 4.48 -10.60 -14.31
CA GLU A 83 3.92 -11.55 -15.29
C GLU A 83 3.95 -10.99 -16.72
N THR A 84 3.73 -9.69 -16.85
CA THR A 84 3.62 -8.99 -18.14
C THR A 84 4.84 -8.14 -18.47
N ALA A 85 5.79 -8.02 -17.53
CA ALA A 85 6.95 -7.14 -17.59
C ALA A 85 6.60 -5.67 -17.91
N LYS A 86 5.44 -5.20 -17.45
CA LYS A 86 4.90 -3.86 -17.74
C LYS A 86 4.81 -3.02 -16.48
N TRP A 87 5.15 -1.75 -16.62
CA TRP A 87 5.07 -0.76 -15.55
C TRP A 87 3.68 -0.14 -15.52
N ARG A 88 3.08 -0.14 -14.32
CA ARG A 88 1.80 0.52 -14.03
C ARG A 88 2.05 1.78 -13.23
N VAL A 89 1.44 2.88 -13.64
CA VAL A 89 1.39 4.11 -12.83
C VAL A 89 0.34 3.96 -11.74
N ASN A 90 0.73 4.30 -10.52
CA ASN A 90 -0.14 4.42 -9.36
C ASN A 90 -0.11 5.89 -8.94
N GLU A 91 -1.29 6.48 -8.79
CA GLU A 91 -1.42 7.82 -8.28
C GLU A 91 -1.26 7.78 -6.76
N VAL A 92 -0.18 8.39 -6.27
CA VAL A 92 0.12 8.51 -4.85
C VAL A 92 0.28 9.98 -4.49
N ILE A 93 -0.45 10.41 -3.47
CA ILE A 93 -0.37 11.77 -2.93
C ILE A 93 0.08 11.66 -1.47
N LEU A 94 1.09 12.46 -1.11
CA LEU A 94 1.65 12.49 0.23
C LEU A 94 1.12 13.69 1.01
N GLY A 95 0.71 13.45 2.25
CA GLY A 95 0.40 14.48 3.23
C GLY A 95 1.66 15.16 3.77
N THR A 96 1.47 16.14 4.64
CA THR A 96 2.56 16.98 5.18
C THR A 96 2.87 16.73 6.66
N ASP A 97 2.02 15.96 7.34
CA ASP A 97 2.17 15.65 8.78
C ASP A 97 3.15 14.49 9.02
N ASP A 98 3.54 14.29 10.28
CA ASP A 98 4.29 13.10 10.75
C ASP A 98 3.37 12.25 11.66
N PRO A 99 3.14 10.95 11.35
CA PRO A 99 3.60 10.23 10.16
C PRO A 99 2.94 10.76 8.87
N ILE A 100 3.65 10.62 7.74
CA ILE A 100 3.15 11.03 6.44
C ILE A 100 2.05 10.07 6.02
N VAL A 101 0.85 10.59 5.76
CA VAL A 101 -0.23 9.84 5.11
C VAL A 101 0.04 9.77 3.61
N ALA A 102 0.06 8.57 3.06
CA ALA A 102 0.10 8.31 1.62
C ALA A 102 -1.29 7.84 1.15
N GLN A 103 -1.95 8.68 0.36
CA GLN A 103 -3.19 8.33 -0.33
C GLN A 103 -2.86 7.63 -1.64
N VAL A 104 -3.35 6.41 -1.82
CA VAL A 104 -3.12 5.60 -3.02
C VAL A 104 -4.44 5.38 -3.74
N ALA A 105 -4.51 5.79 -5.01
CA ALA A 105 -5.66 5.49 -5.85
C ALA A 105 -5.68 3.99 -6.21
N LEU A 106 -6.82 3.35 -6.02
CA LEU A 106 -7.05 1.97 -6.44
C LEU A 106 -7.38 1.92 -7.94
N PRO A 107 -6.83 0.94 -8.68
CA PRO A 107 -7.15 0.78 -10.10
C PRO A 107 -8.61 0.38 -10.30
N GLU A 108 -9.26 0.90 -11.35
CA GLU A 108 -10.68 0.66 -11.65
C GLU A 108 -11.05 -0.83 -11.72
N GLN A 109 -10.12 -1.70 -12.13
CA GLN A 109 -10.32 -3.15 -12.20
C GLN A 109 -10.63 -3.78 -10.83
N ILE A 110 -10.17 -3.16 -9.74
CA ILE A 110 -10.47 -3.56 -8.36
C ILE A 110 -11.78 -2.93 -7.88
N THR A 111 -12.14 -1.76 -8.41
CA THR A 111 -13.30 -0.98 -7.94
C THR A 111 -14.60 -1.24 -8.73
N THR A 112 -14.56 -2.02 -9.81
CA THR A 112 -15.70 -2.19 -10.75
C THR A 112 -16.54 -3.44 -10.50
N THR A 113 -16.08 -4.37 -9.64
CA THR A 113 -16.84 -5.59 -9.32
C THR A 113 -17.95 -5.35 -8.30
N GLU A 114 -17.89 -4.25 -7.55
CA GLU A 114 -18.90 -3.84 -6.56
C GLU A 114 -19.12 -2.33 -6.69
N ALA A 115 -20.37 -1.88 -6.79
CA ALA A 115 -20.71 -0.47 -7.00
C ALA A 115 -20.21 0.46 -5.88
N ASP A 116 -19.85 -0.12 -4.72
CA ASP A 116 -19.44 0.57 -3.50
C ASP A 116 -17.98 0.25 -3.11
N ALA A 117 -17.16 -0.24 -4.05
CA ALA A 117 -15.75 -0.49 -3.77
C ALA A 117 -14.99 0.84 -3.61
N PRO A 118 -14.16 0.97 -2.56
CA PRO A 118 -13.44 2.22 -2.30
C PRO A 118 -12.49 2.54 -3.46
N LYS A 119 -12.30 3.83 -3.72
CA LYS A 119 -11.39 4.32 -4.76
C LYS A 119 -10.00 4.65 -4.23
N TYR A 120 -9.87 4.86 -2.93
CA TYR A 120 -8.62 5.21 -2.28
C TYR A 120 -8.38 4.37 -1.04
N ILE A 121 -7.12 3.97 -0.85
CA ILE A 121 -6.61 3.42 0.41
C ILE A 121 -5.55 4.35 0.98
N TYR A 122 -5.32 4.21 2.29
CA TYR A 122 -4.35 5.02 2.99
C TYR A 122 -3.28 4.14 3.65
N LEU A 123 -2.03 4.54 3.42
CA LEU A 123 -0.86 4.05 4.13
C LEU A 123 -0.31 5.18 4.98
N ALA A 124 0.41 4.83 6.04
CA ALA A 124 1.20 5.77 6.80
C ALA A 124 2.68 5.41 6.62
N MET A 125 3.54 6.43 6.63
CA MET A 125 4.97 6.23 6.50
C MET A 125 5.78 7.26 7.28
N ARG A 126 6.98 6.87 7.66
CA ARG A 126 7.99 7.77 8.23
C ARG A 126 9.28 7.71 7.40
N PRO A 127 9.85 8.87 7.02
CA PRO A 127 11.19 8.92 6.44
C PRO A 127 12.22 8.37 7.43
N THR A 128 13.01 7.40 7.01
CA THR A 128 14.15 6.85 7.78
C THR A 128 15.49 7.27 7.17
N GLY A 129 15.48 7.89 6.00
CA GLY A 129 16.66 8.48 5.37
C GLY A 129 16.28 9.59 4.40
N GLN A 130 17.13 10.61 4.31
CA GLN A 130 17.02 11.72 3.38
C GLN A 130 18.40 12.06 2.80
N ASN A 131 18.43 12.61 1.59
CA ASN A 131 19.66 13.16 1.01
C ASN A 131 19.89 14.63 1.46
N ALA A 132 21.01 15.22 1.03
CA ALA A 132 21.36 16.60 1.36
C ALA A 132 20.35 17.66 0.85
N GLY A 133 19.53 17.32 -0.17
CA GLY A 133 18.46 18.16 -0.70
C GLY A 133 17.13 18.02 0.03
N GLY A 134 17.04 17.15 1.05
CA GLY A 134 15.83 16.88 1.81
C GLY A 134 14.88 15.86 1.16
N GLU A 135 15.23 15.31 0.00
CA GLU A 135 14.43 14.25 -0.63
C GLU A 135 14.52 12.97 0.20
N ILE A 136 13.39 12.30 0.40
CA ILE A 136 13.30 11.04 1.14
C ILE A 136 14.00 9.95 0.33
N THR A 137 14.91 9.20 0.96
CA THR A 137 15.66 8.08 0.34
C THR A 137 15.45 6.74 1.02
N ALA A 138 14.82 6.72 2.20
CA ALA A 138 14.37 5.50 2.86
C ALA A 138 13.12 5.81 3.69
N ILE A 139 12.22 4.83 3.77
CA ILE A 139 10.96 4.92 4.53
C ILE A 139 10.70 3.64 5.31
N GLU A 140 9.96 3.81 6.40
CA GLU A 140 9.21 2.75 7.05
C GLU A 140 7.72 3.00 6.80
N THR A 141 6.93 1.97 6.52
CA THR A 141 5.51 2.08 6.13
C THR A 141 4.63 1.12 6.93
N TRP A 142 3.37 1.47 7.14
CA TRP A 142 2.37 0.58 7.73
C TRP A 142 0.97 0.88 7.18
N MET A 143 0.10 -0.12 7.26
CA MET A 143 -1.30 0.02 6.90
C MET A 143 -2.03 0.91 7.91
N MET A 144 -2.87 1.83 7.41
CA MET A 144 -3.79 2.55 8.27
C MET A 144 -5.00 1.68 8.60
N GLN A 145 -5.15 1.38 9.88
CA GLN A 145 -6.20 0.54 10.41
C GLN A 145 -7.35 1.37 10.96
N CYS A 146 -8.55 0.79 11.00
CA CYS A 146 -9.71 1.43 11.62
C CYS A 146 -9.59 1.54 13.14
N GLY A 147 -8.86 0.62 13.76
CA GLY A 147 -8.78 0.47 15.21
C GLY A 147 -8.22 -0.91 15.58
N PRO A 148 -8.09 -1.23 16.88
CA PRO A 148 -7.62 -2.53 17.33
C PRO A 148 -8.60 -3.65 16.97
N ILE A 149 -8.05 -4.84 16.67
CA ILE A 149 -8.81 -6.07 16.40
C ILE A 149 -8.43 -7.18 17.38
N ASP A 150 -9.37 -8.09 17.63
CA ASP A 150 -9.11 -9.29 18.43
C ASP A 150 -8.39 -10.36 17.59
N ARG A 151 -7.05 -10.28 17.58
CA ARG A 151 -6.19 -11.16 16.78
C ARG A 151 -6.37 -12.63 17.11
N VAL A 152 -6.69 -12.97 18.35
CA VAL A 152 -6.93 -14.37 18.76
C VAL A 152 -8.14 -14.92 18.01
N LYS A 153 -9.22 -14.12 17.94
CA LYS A 153 -10.42 -14.50 17.20
C LYS A 153 -10.20 -14.51 15.69
N VAL A 154 -9.48 -13.54 15.13
CA VAL A 154 -9.12 -13.52 13.70
C VAL A 154 -8.35 -14.80 13.33
N ASN A 155 -7.35 -15.18 14.12
CA ASN A 155 -6.57 -16.39 13.88
C ASN A 155 -7.37 -17.69 14.04
N SER A 156 -8.50 -17.65 14.76
CA SER A 156 -9.44 -18.77 14.85
C SER A 156 -10.45 -18.84 13.69
N GLY A 157 -10.38 -17.88 12.76
CA GLY A 157 -11.25 -17.81 11.58
C GLY A 157 -12.56 -17.04 11.78
N ASP A 158 -12.73 -16.35 12.91
CA ASP A 158 -13.92 -15.52 13.15
C ASP A 158 -13.89 -14.28 12.27
N GLN A 159 -14.72 -14.30 11.22
CA GLN A 159 -14.84 -13.21 10.26
C GLN A 159 -15.33 -11.91 10.91
N ASN A 160 -16.10 -11.99 11.99
CA ASN A 160 -16.61 -10.80 12.69
C ASN A 160 -15.53 -10.10 13.53
N ALA A 161 -14.39 -10.76 13.75
CA ALA A 161 -13.25 -10.19 14.45
C ALA A 161 -12.28 -9.47 13.50
N MET A 162 -12.50 -9.55 12.17
CA MET A 162 -11.64 -8.94 11.17
C MET A 162 -11.82 -7.42 11.03
N VAL A 163 -12.80 -6.83 11.72
CA VAL A 163 -13.07 -5.39 11.74
C VAL A 163 -13.17 -4.95 13.19
N THR A 164 -12.58 -3.79 13.51
CA THR A 164 -12.65 -3.23 14.84
C THR A 164 -14.09 -2.95 15.28
N LYS A 165 -14.35 -3.10 16.58
CA LYS A 165 -15.58 -2.61 17.24
C LYS A 165 -15.38 -1.25 17.92
N GLU A 166 -14.13 -0.78 17.92
CA GLU A 166 -13.67 0.43 18.61
C GLU A 166 -12.86 1.23 17.59
N PRO A 167 -13.52 1.82 16.56
CA PRO A 167 -12.80 2.63 15.59
C PRO A 167 -12.11 3.81 16.27
N PHE A 168 -10.95 4.21 15.75
CA PHE A 168 -10.28 5.41 16.20
C PHE A 168 -11.17 6.65 16.03
N ASP A 169 -10.95 7.65 16.88
CA ASP A 169 -11.70 8.91 16.83
C ASP A 169 -11.68 9.53 15.42
N GLY A 170 -12.88 9.88 14.94
CA GLY A 170 -13.11 10.43 13.60
C GLY A 170 -13.27 9.38 12.48
N LEU A 171 -13.21 8.09 12.79
CA LEU A 171 -13.48 7.00 11.84
C LEU A 171 -14.86 6.38 12.05
N THR A 172 -15.53 6.05 10.95
CA THR A 172 -16.80 5.30 10.96
C THR A 172 -16.64 3.99 10.20
N VAL A 173 -16.97 2.87 10.85
CA VAL A 173 -16.95 1.54 10.20
C VAL A 173 -18.08 1.41 9.18
N VAL A 174 -17.73 1.03 7.96
CA VAL A 174 -18.65 0.75 6.85
C VAL A 174 -18.23 -0.58 6.21
N GLY A 175 -19.10 -1.59 6.30
CA GLY A 175 -18.80 -2.93 5.82
C GLY A 175 -17.59 -3.54 6.55
N SER A 176 -16.55 -3.90 5.80
CA SER A 176 -15.31 -4.45 6.34
C SER A 176 -14.22 -3.41 6.60
N ASN A 177 -14.47 -2.12 6.37
CA ASN A 177 -13.48 -1.04 6.44
C ASN A 177 -14.04 0.16 7.20
N CYS A 178 -13.35 1.29 7.16
CA CYS A 178 -13.82 2.54 7.75
C CYS A 178 -13.47 3.75 6.90
N HIS A 179 -14.27 4.79 7.07
CA HIS A 179 -14.10 6.08 6.42
C HIS A 179 -13.74 7.12 7.47
N ALA A 180 -12.79 7.99 7.13
CA ALA A 180 -12.48 9.18 7.90
C ALA A 180 -13.49 10.30 7.60
N ASP A 181 -13.83 11.09 8.61
CA ASP A 181 -14.68 12.28 8.46
C ASP A 181 -13.90 13.57 8.12
N SER A 182 -12.57 13.51 8.21
CA SER A 182 -11.68 14.65 8.10
C SER A 182 -10.22 14.22 7.86
N ILE A 183 -9.40 15.17 7.37
CA ILE A 183 -7.94 15.00 7.30
C ILE A 183 -7.34 14.77 8.69
N ALA A 184 -7.87 15.44 9.73
CA ALA A 184 -7.42 15.24 11.10
C ALA A 184 -7.65 13.80 11.58
N ALA A 185 -8.78 13.18 11.23
CA ALA A 185 -9.05 11.78 11.49
C ALA A 185 -8.09 10.85 10.74
N LEU A 186 -7.72 11.16 9.50
CA LEU A 186 -6.68 10.42 8.76
C LEU A 186 -5.32 10.49 9.46
N THR A 187 -4.86 11.68 9.82
CA THR A 187 -3.57 11.85 10.52
C THR A 187 -3.58 11.15 11.89
N ASN A 188 -4.69 11.23 12.63
CA ASN A 188 -4.88 10.49 13.88
C ASN A 188 -4.78 8.97 13.67
N ALA A 189 -5.52 8.44 12.70
CA ALA A 189 -5.49 7.02 12.37
C ALA A 189 -4.09 6.55 11.94
N ALA A 190 -3.36 7.36 11.17
CA ALA A 190 -1.99 7.07 10.75
C ALA A 190 -1.06 6.88 11.95
N SER A 191 -1.12 7.79 12.92
CA SER A 191 -0.34 7.71 14.16
C SER A 191 -0.73 6.50 15.01
N GLN A 192 -2.02 6.29 15.28
CA GLN A 192 -2.47 5.20 16.15
C GLN A 192 -2.23 3.81 15.52
N SER A 193 -2.37 3.69 14.20
CA SER A 193 -2.11 2.45 13.48
C SER A 193 -0.66 1.99 13.59
N GLU A 194 0.28 2.92 13.82
CA GLU A 194 1.69 2.58 13.99
C GLU A 194 1.91 1.64 15.18
N ALA A 195 1.22 1.89 16.29
CA ALA A 195 1.30 1.08 17.51
C ALA A 195 0.65 -0.30 17.35
N LEU A 196 -0.21 -0.48 16.34
CA LEU A 196 -0.94 -1.73 16.07
C LEU A 196 -0.32 -2.59 14.96
N ALA A 197 0.69 -2.07 14.25
CA ALA A 197 1.32 -2.76 13.14
C ALA A 197 2.14 -3.97 13.64
N ASP A 198 1.78 -5.20 13.24
CA ASP A 198 2.60 -6.38 13.57
C ASP A 198 3.92 -6.40 12.82
N SER A 199 3.89 -5.80 11.63
CA SER A 199 5.02 -5.66 10.75
C SER A 199 4.88 -4.34 10.04
N LYS A 200 6.02 -3.70 9.84
CA LYS A 200 6.14 -2.50 9.04
C LYS A 200 6.88 -2.85 7.77
N GLY A 201 6.44 -2.27 6.66
CA GLY A 201 7.23 -2.28 5.43
C GLY A 201 8.43 -1.36 5.60
N ALA A 202 9.49 -1.66 4.87
CA ALA A 202 10.61 -0.74 4.71
C ALA A 202 10.96 -0.70 3.23
N ALA A 203 11.35 0.47 2.74
CA ALA A 203 11.79 0.63 1.37
C ALA A 203 12.89 1.69 1.29
N ARG A 204 13.81 1.52 0.34
CA ARG A 204 14.87 2.50 0.09
C ARG A 204 15.15 2.71 -1.38
N TRP A 205 15.64 3.90 -1.69
CA TRP A 205 16.21 4.25 -2.98
C TRP A 205 17.54 3.52 -3.20
N VAL A 206 17.76 2.98 -4.39
CA VAL A 206 18.98 2.20 -4.72
C VAL A 206 19.80 2.75 -5.88
N LYS A 207 19.15 3.30 -6.91
CA LYS A 207 19.81 3.93 -8.06
C LYS A 207 18.84 4.80 -8.85
N GLU A 208 19.39 5.66 -9.70
CA GLU A 208 18.59 6.42 -10.67
C GLU A 208 17.82 5.47 -11.60
N ALA A 209 16.59 5.84 -11.94
CA ALA A 209 15.85 5.14 -12.97
C ALA A 209 16.35 5.63 -14.34
N GLY A 210 16.65 4.69 -15.24
CA GLY A 210 16.78 5.02 -16.66
C GLY A 210 15.44 5.46 -17.24
N ALA A 211 15.39 5.73 -18.55
CA ALA A 211 14.12 5.89 -19.23
C ALA A 211 13.32 4.59 -19.15
N VAL A 212 12.07 4.67 -18.71
CA VAL A 212 11.16 3.52 -18.60
C VAL A 212 9.90 3.82 -19.40
N GLU A 213 9.55 2.90 -20.29
CA GLU A 213 8.30 2.96 -21.02
C GLU A 213 7.15 2.52 -20.11
N VAL A 214 6.08 3.32 -20.13
CA VAL A 214 4.85 3.09 -19.38
C VAL A 214 3.77 2.70 -20.38
N GLU A 215 2.92 1.75 -20.01
CA GLU A 215 1.71 1.41 -20.79
C GLU A 215 0.53 2.31 -20.44
#